data_AF-A0A5C7LLK7-F1
#
_entry.id   AF-A0A5C7LLK7-F1
#
_cell.length_a   1.000
_cell.length_b   1.000
_cell.length_c   1.000
_cell.angle_alpha   90.00
_cell.angle_beta   90.00
_cell.angle_gamma   90.00
#
_symmetry.space_group_name_H-M   'P 1'
#
loop_
_entity.id
_entity.type
_entity.pdbx_description
1 polymer ?
#
loop_
_entity_poly.entity_id
_entity_poly.type
_entity_poly.pdbx_seq_one_letter_code
_entity_poly.pdbx_strand_id
1 'polypeptide(L)'
;MTLQDLIARFRVLAADKAQPPLWSDAEVTMWLNDAQRQACIRGRLIREDENKSVCLIPIQADKRTYKLHPKVYEIINLRFVGASRARP
;
A
#
# COMPACT_ATOMS: atom_id res chain seq x y z
N MET A 1 -4.23 14.48 -5.76
CA MET A 1 -5.63 14.46 -5.30
C MET A 1 -5.61 14.40 -3.78
N THR A 2 -6.22 15.38 -3.13
CA THR A 2 -6.31 15.51 -1.67
C THR A 2 -7.60 14.87 -1.13
N LEU A 3 -7.74 14.75 0.19
CA LEU A 3 -8.98 14.31 0.81
C LEU A 3 -10.16 15.24 0.45
N GLN A 4 -9.93 16.55 0.41
CA GLN A 4 -10.95 17.53 0.04
C GLN A 4 -11.40 17.37 -1.41
N ASP A 5 -10.47 17.09 -2.33
CA ASP A 5 -10.81 16.81 -3.72
C ASP A 5 -11.72 15.57 -3.84
N LEU A 6 -11.47 14.56 -3.02
CA LEU A 6 -12.26 13.32 -2.98
C LEU A 6 -13.66 13.56 -2.43
N ILE A 7 -13.79 14.32 -1.34
CA ILE A 7 -15.09 14.69 -0.78
C ILE A 7 -15.88 15.51 -1.81
N ALA A 8 -15.27 16.51 -2.45
CA ALA A 8 -15.94 17.29 -3.49
C ALA A 8 -16.43 16.41 -4.66
N ARG A 9 -15.62 15.44 -5.10
CA ARG A 9 -16.04 14.45 -6.11
C ARG A 9 -17.20 13.60 -5.64
N PHE A 10 -17.18 13.11 -4.40
CA PHE A 10 -18.29 12.35 -3.82
C PHE A 10 -19.60 13.15 -3.88
N ARG A 11 -19.59 14.43 -3.44
CA ARG A 11 -20.78 15.30 -3.48
C ARG A 11 -21.38 15.40 -4.89
N VAL A 12 -20.53 15.52 -5.90
CA VAL A 12 -20.98 15.59 -7.30
C VAL A 12 -21.57 14.26 -7.77
N LEU A 13 -20.86 13.15 -7.55
CA LEU A 13 -21.24 11.83 -8.06
C LEU A 13 -22.45 11.23 -7.35
N ALA A 14 -22.58 11.45 -6.04
CA ALA A 14 -23.71 10.99 -5.25
C ALA A 14 -24.90 11.97 -5.28
N ALA A 15 -24.78 13.08 -6.02
CA ALA A 15 -25.74 14.19 -6.02
C ALA A 15 -26.03 14.76 -4.60
N ASP A 16 -25.09 14.61 -3.67
CA ASP A 16 -25.19 15.10 -2.31
C ASP A 16 -24.83 16.61 -2.26
N LYS A 17 -25.75 17.43 -2.79
CA LYS A 17 -25.58 18.87 -3.00
C LYS A 17 -26.52 19.73 -2.16
N ALA A 18 -27.27 19.12 -1.23
CA ALA A 18 -28.17 19.83 -0.34
C ALA A 18 -27.40 20.72 0.65
N GLN A 19 -28.08 21.69 1.26
CA GLN A 19 -27.56 22.47 2.39
C GLN A 19 -28.49 22.35 3.61
N PRO A 20 -28.06 21.69 4.69
CA PRO A 20 -26.80 20.94 4.83
C PRO A 20 -26.76 19.69 3.92
N PRO A 21 -25.57 19.17 3.58
CA PRO A 21 -25.44 17.92 2.83
C PRO A 21 -25.99 16.76 3.66
N LEU A 22 -26.45 15.71 2.96
CA LEU A 22 -27.00 14.50 3.59
C LEU A 22 -25.92 13.76 4.40
N TRP A 23 -24.70 13.68 3.86
CA TRP A 23 -23.57 13.04 4.53
C TRP A 23 -22.59 14.11 5.01
N SER A 24 -22.19 14.06 6.28
CA SER A 24 -21.15 14.95 6.78
C SER A 24 -19.79 14.65 6.13
N ASP A 25 -18.86 15.61 6.17
CA ASP A 25 -17.48 15.41 5.70
C ASP A 25 -16.75 14.32 6.50
N ALA A 26 -17.09 14.17 7.79
CA ALA A 26 -16.52 13.14 8.66
C ALA A 26 -16.95 11.73 8.22
N GLU A 27 -18.24 11.54 7.90
CA GLU A 27 -18.75 10.27 7.40
C GLU A 27 -18.10 9.91 6.07
N VAL A 28 -18.06 10.83 5.10
CA VAL A 28 -17.42 10.59 3.81
C VAL A 28 -15.93 10.27 3.98
N THR A 29 -15.23 10.99 4.85
CA THR A 29 -13.81 10.71 5.17
C THR A 29 -13.61 9.30 5.71
N MET A 30 -14.47 8.84 6.62
CA MET A 30 -14.41 7.50 7.17
C MET A 30 -14.56 6.43 6.06
N TRP A 31 -15.55 6.60 5.19
CA TRP A 31 -15.79 5.68 4.07
C TRP A 31 -14.63 5.65 3.08
N LEU A 32 -14.07 6.81 2.73
CA LEU A 32 -12.91 6.91 1.84
C LEU A 32 -11.68 6.22 2.43
N ASN A 33 -11.44 6.39 3.73
CA ASN A 33 -10.32 5.73 4.42
C ASN A 33 -10.47 4.21 4.44
N ASP A 34 -11.69 3.70 4.66
CA ASP A 34 -11.93 2.26 4.60
C ASP A 34 -11.75 1.73 3.19
N ALA A 35 -12.30 2.42 2.18
CA ALA A 35 -12.11 2.06 0.77
C ALA A 35 -10.62 2.00 0.38
N GLN A 36 -9.82 2.98 0.79
CA GLN A 36 -8.37 2.97 0.57
C GLN A 36 -7.72 1.76 1.25
N ARG A 37 -8.05 1.49 2.52
CA ARG A 37 -7.49 0.35 3.27
C ARG A 37 -7.84 -0.97 2.59
N GLN A 38 -9.09 -1.16 2.17
CA GLN A 38 -9.55 -2.34 1.46
C GLN A 38 -8.82 -2.51 0.12
N ALA A 39 -8.65 -1.42 -0.64
CA ALA A 39 -7.90 -1.43 -1.89
C ALA A 39 -6.43 -1.84 -1.66
N CYS A 40 -5.77 -1.28 -0.63
CA CYS A 40 -4.40 -1.62 -0.29
C CYS A 40 -4.22 -3.09 0.05
N ILE A 41 -5.12 -3.66 0.87
CA ILE A 41 -5.05 -5.06 1.31
C ILE A 41 -5.38 -6.01 0.15
N ARG A 42 -6.52 -5.81 -0.52
CA ARG A 42 -7.03 -6.74 -1.54
C ARG A 42 -6.24 -6.64 -2.85
N GLY A 43 -5.81 -5.43 -3.21
CA GLY A 43 -4.98 -5.18 -4.39
C GLY A 43 -3.49 -5.39 -4.15
N ARG A 44 -3.07 -5.69 -2.90
CA ARG A 44 -1.66 -5.88 -2.53
C ARG A 44 -0.79 -4.68 -2.96
N LEU A 45 -1.30 -3.47 -2.68
CA LEU A 45 -0.73 -2.22 -3.19
C LEU A 45 0.41 -1.67 -2.32
N ILE A 46 0.60 -2.19 -1.10
CA ILE A 46 1.70 -1.81 -0.23
C ILE A 46 2.90 -2.68 -0.58
N ARG A 47 3.94 -2.05 -1.14
CA ARG A 47 5.20 -2.70 -1.52
C ARG A 47 6.33 -2.05 -0.75
N GLU A 48 7.24 -2.88 -0.24
CA GLU A 48 8.45 -2.46 0.45
C GLU A 48 9.64 -2.87 -0.42
N ASP A 49 10.41 -1.88 -0.87
CA ASP A 49 11.59 -2.04 -1.72
C ASP A 49 12.78 -1.20 -1.25
N GLU A 50 12.67 -0.48 -0.13
CA GLU A 50 13.69 0.42 0.38
C GLU A 50 14.36 -0.13 1.65
N ASN A 51 13.57 -0.67 2.59
CA ASN A 51 14.08 -1.12 3.87
C ASN A 51 14.91 -2.40 3.74
N LYS A 52 16.24 -2.23 3.78
CA LYS A 52 17.22 -3.32 3.70
C LYS A 52 16.98 -4.46 4.69
N SER A 53 16.48 -4.19 5.90
CA SER A 53 16.19 -5.24 6.89
C SER A 53 15.03 -6.15 6.49
N VAL A 54 14.19 -5.69 5.56
CA VAL A 54 13.05 -6.42 4.99
C VAL A 54 13.41 -7.01 3.63
N CYS A 55 14.10 -6.23 2.78
CA CYS A 55 14.33 -6.57 1.38
C CYS A 55 15.63 -7.35 1.10
N LEU A 56 16.57 -7.40 2.04
CA LEU A 56 17.86 -8.07 1.84
C LEU A 56 18.07 -9.22 2.84
N ILE A 57 18.48 -10.37 2.31
CA ILE A 57 18.84 -11.55 3.10
C ILE A 57 20.24 -12.01 2.64
N PRO A 58 21.24 -12.05 3.54
CA PRO A 58 22.54 -12.61 3.22
C PRO A 58 22.43 -14.11 2.92
N ILE A 59 22.83 -14.51 1.72
CA ILE A 59 22.80 -15.91 1.27
C ILE A 59 24.08 -16.62 1.75
N GLN A 60 23.93 -17.85 2.22
CA GLN A 60 24.99 -18.74 2.69
C GLN A 60 25.00 -20.03 1.87
N ALA A 61 26.18 -20.57 1.58
CA ALA A 61 26.33 -21.85 0.92
C ALA A 61 25.63 -22.96 1.74
N ASP A 62 25.07 -23.94 1.04
CA ASP A 62 24.39 -25.12 1.61
C ASP A 62 23.17 -24.83 2.51
N LYS A 63 22.72 -23.57 2.60
CA LYS A 63 21.53 -23.17 3.36
C LYS A 63 20.31 -23.01 2.46
N ARG A 64 19.27 -23.81 2.74
CA ARG A 64 18.05 -23.87 1.93
C ARG A 64 16.91 -22.97 2.42
N THR A 65 16.89 -22.59 3.70
CA THR A 65 15.76 -21.88 4.31
C THR A 65 16.23 -20.63 5.05
N TYR A 66 15.49 -19.53 4.85
CA TYR A 66 15.76 -18.23 5.47
C TYR A 66 14.49 -17.70 6.12
N LYS A 67 14.64 -17.15 7.33
CA LYS A 67 13.55 -16.46 8.02
C LYS A 67 13.32 -15.11 7.36
N LEU A 68 12.09 -14.85 6.92
CA LEU A 68 11.68 -13.55 6.41
C LEU A 68 11.37 -12.59 7.58
N HIS A 69 11.39 -11.29 7.29
CA HIS A 69 10.95 -10.30 8.26
C HIS A 69 9.47 -10.51 8.62
N PRO A 70 9.04 -10.42 9.90
CA PRO A 70 7.68 -10.78 10.33
C PRO A 70 6.54 -10.01 9.67
N LYS A 71 6.83 -8.82 9.12
CA LYS A 71 5.86 -7.99 8.38
C LYS A 71 5.72 -8.37 6.91
N VAL A 72 6.54 -9.29 6.40
CA VAL A 72 6.46 -9.76 5.01
C VAL A 72 5.30 -10.74 4.91
N TYR A 73 4.32 -10.41 4.07
CA TYR A 73 3.20 -11.28 3.76
C TYR A 73 3.43 -12.09 2.47
N GLU A 74 3.98 -11.46 1.44
CA GLU A 74 4.23 -12.07 0.14
C GLU A 74 5.51 -11.52 -0.50
N ILE A 75 6.20 -12.37 -1.28
CA ILE A 75 7.31 -11.99 -2.14
C ILE A 75 6.82 -11.95 -3.59
N ILE A 76 6.82 -10.78 -4.21
CA ILE A 76 6.41 -10.59 -5.62
C ILE A 76 7.59 -10.53 -6.59
N ASN A 77 8.80 -10.28 -6.08
CA ASN A 77 10.03 -10.24 -6.87
C ASN A 77 11.20 -10.72 -6.01
N LEU A 78 11.98 -11.66 -6.52
CA LEU A 78 13.19 -12.16 -5.87
C LEU A 78 14.30 -12.25 -6.91
N ARG A 79 15.48 -11.73 -6.56
CA ARG A 79 16.66 -11.75 -7.41
C ARG A 79 17.91 -12.01 -6.58
N PHE A 80 18.85 -12.76 -7.14
CA PHE A 80 20.20 -12.82 -6.61
C PHE A 80 20.95 -11.56 -7.01
N VAL A 81 21.38 -10.77 -6.04
CA VAL A 81 22.31 -9.67 -6.27
C VAL A 81 23.71 -10.27 -6.19
N GLY A 82 24.25 -10.66 -7.34
CA GLY A 82 25.67 -11.04 -7.43
C GLY A 82 26.56 -9.84 -7.12
N ALA A 83 27.79 -10.08 -6.66
CA ALA A 83 28.74 -9.01 -6.30
C ALA A 83 29.07 -8.03 -7.46
N SER A 84 28.71 -8.34 -8.71
CA SER A 84 29.10 -7.58 -9.90
C SER A 84 27.98 -6.82 -10.63
N ARG A 85 26.73 -6.82 -10.14
CA ARG A 85 25.65 -6.04 -10.79
C ARG A 85 24.72 -5.37 -9.78
N ALA A 86 25.19 -4.27 -9.21
CA ALA A 86 24.29 -3.16 -8.91
C ALA A 86 24.05 -2.40 -10.23
N ARG A 87 22.80 -2.29 -10.69
CA ARG A 87 22.44 -1.28 -11.72
C ARG A 87 21.89 -0.04 -10.98
N PRO A 88 22.03 1.16 -11.59
CA PRO A 88 21.80 2.44 -10.94
C PRO A 88 20.35 2.66 -10.52
#